data_AF-A0A1X2HJ46-F1
#
_entry.id   AF-A0A1X2HJ46-F1
#
_cell.length_a   1.000
_cell.length_b   1.000
_cell.length_c   1.000
_cell.angle_alpha   90.00
_cell.angle_beta   90.00
_cell.angle_gamma   90.00
#
_symmetry.space_group_name_H-M   'P 1'
#
loop_
_entity.id
_entity.type
_entity.pdbx_description
1 polymer ?
#
loop_
_entity_poly.entity_id
_entity_poly.type
_entity_poly.pdbx_seq_one_letter_code
_entity_poly.pdbx_strand_id
1 'polypeptide(L)'
;MSESSFHSKFAEQRLGVKHHAGESAENWKKITLFVCIPALLGAGINAYNLYQHHQQHVKEHPHEFVNYEYMNWRVKDYFWGKNSLFFNPKVNHNMEE
;
A
#
# COMPACT_ATOMS: atom_id res chain seq x y z
N MET A 1 14.82 -26.71 -42.94
CA MET A 1 15.50 -25.46 -42.57
C MET A 1 16.82 -25.84 -41.92
N SER A 2 17.96 -25.30 -42.36
CA SER A 2 19.27 -25.67 -41.81
C SER A 2 19.49 -25.07 -40.41
N GLU A 3 20.18 -25.79 -39.53
CA GLU A 3 20.49 -25.37 -38.14
C GLU A 3 21.19 -23.99 -38.09
N SER A 4 22.04 -23.70 -39.07
CA SER A 4 22.72 -22.39 -39.22
C SER A 4 21.73 -21.22 -39.37
N SER A 5 20.63 -21.40 -40.11
CA SER A 5 19.60 -20.36 -40.26
C SER A 5 18.82 -20.13 -38.96
N PHE A 6 18.60 -21.19 -38.17
CA PHE A 6 17.95 -21.07 -36.87
C PHE A 6 18.81 -20.30 -35.86
N HIS A 7 20.10 -20.65 -35.75
CA HIS A 7 21.03 -19.94 -34.85
C HIS A 7 21.18 -18.45 -35.22
N SER A 8 21.22 -18.12 -36.50
CA SER A 8 21.27 -16.73 -36.98
C SER A 8 20.01 -15.94 -36.61
N LYS A 9 18.81 -16.51 -36.84
CA LYS A 9 17.54 -15.86 -36.46
C LYS A 9 17.40 -15.71 -34.94
N PHE A 10 17.82 -16.70 -34.16
CA PHE A 10 17.79 -16.63 -32.71
C PHE A 10 18.71 -15.53 -32.17
N ALA A 11 19.92 -15.38 -32.73
CA ALA A 11 20.85 -14.32 -32.35
C ALA A 11 20.27 -12.93 -32.67
N GLU A 12 19.66 -12.75 -33.84
CA GLU A 12 19.00 -11.51 -34.25
C GLU A 12 17.82 -11.15 -33.34
N GLN A 13 16.95 -12.12 -33.04
CA GLN A 13 15.84 -11.95 -32.11
C GLN A 13 16.31 -11.52 -30.72
N ARG A 14 17.39 -12.10 -30.20
CA ARG A 14 17.96 -11.72 -28.90
C ARG A 14 18.49 -10.29 -28.88
N LEU A 15 19.14 -9.85 -29.96
CA LEU A 15 19.58 -8.47 -30.10
C LEU A 15 18.37 -7.52 -30.13
N GLY A 16 17.32 -7.86 -30.88
CA GLY A 16 16.08 -7.10 -30.92
C GLY A 16 15.42 -6.98 -29.54
N VAL A 17 15.30 -8.08 -28.81
CA VAL A 17 14.76 -8.08 -27.43
C VAL A 17 15.62 -7.23 -26.50
N LYS A 18 16.95 -7.34 -26.59
CA LYS A 18 17.86 -6.54 -25.75
C LYS A 18 17.72 -5.04 -26.03
N HIS A 19 17.60 -4.65 -27.29
CA HIS A 19 17.39 -3.26 -27.68
C HIS A 19 16.06 -2.73 -27.14
N HIS A 20 14.96 -3.45 -27.40
CA HIS A 20 13.63 -3.06 -26.94
C HIS A 20 13.52 -2.98 -25.41
N ALA A 21 14.17 -3.90 -24.69
CA ALA A 21 14.23 -3.89 -23.23
C ALA A 21 14.98 -2.64 -22.70
N GLY A 22 16.07 -2.23 -23.36
CA GLY A 22 16.80 -1.03 -23.01
C GLY A 22 15.95 0.25 -23.13
N GLU A 23 15.25 0.40 -24.26
CA GLU A 23 14.36 1.55 -24.50
C GLU A 23 13.18 1.56 -23.52
N SER A 24 12.58 0.39 -23.29
CA SER A 24 11.47 0.23 -22.36
C SER A 24 11.89 0.55 -20.92
N ALA A 25 13.06 0.11 -20.49
CA ALA A 25 13.59 0.42 -19.16
C ALA A 25 13.81 1.93 -18.97
N GLU A 26 14.37 2.62 -19.97
CA GLU A 26 14.55 4.07 -19.92
C GLU A 26 13.21 4.82 -19.88
N ASN A 27 12.21 4.36 -20.64
CA ASN A 27 10.86 4.93 -20.60
C ASN A 27 10.21 4.77 -19.21
N TRP A 28 10.27 3.58 -18.61
CA TRP A 28 9.71 3.33 -17.27
C TRP A 28 10.44 4.13 -16.18
N LYS A 29 11.75 4.31 -16.31
CA LYS A 29 12.52 5.18 -15.41
C LYS A 29 12.00 6.62 -15.48
N LYS A 30 11.77 7.16 -16.67
CA LYS A 30 11.21 8.51 -16.85
C LYS A 30 9.81 8.61 -16.26
N ILE A 31 8.92 7.66 -16.51
CA ILE A 31 7.57 7.66 -15.92
C ILE A 31 7.64 7.64 -14.40
N THR A 32 8.48 6.78 -13.82
CA THR A 32 8.66 6.69 -12.37
C THR A 32 9.11 8.03 -11.79
N LEU A 33 10.12 8.65 -12.41
CA LEU A 33 10.70 9.90 -11.90
C LEU A 33 9.81 11.13 -12.11
N PHE A 34 9.16 11.23 -13.27
CA PHE A 34 8.44 12.45 -13.68
C PHE A 34 6.93 12.37 -13.47
N VAL A 35 6.37 11.19 -13.23
CA VAL A 35 4.94 11.00 -12.98
C VAL A 35 4.71 10.45 -11.59
N CYS A 36 5.29 9.30 -11.26
CA CYS A 36 5.00 8.64 -9.98
C CYS A 36 5.50 9.46 -8.79
N ILE A 37 6.72 10.01 -8.83
CA ILE A 37 7.24 10.84 -7.73
C ILE A 37 6.37 12.09 -7.51
N PRO A 38 6.08 12.93 -8.51
CA PRO A 38 5.17 14.08 -8.31
C PRO A 38 3.78 13.69 -7.83
N ALA A 39 3.21 12.60 -8.35
CA ALA A 39 1.91 12.10 -7.92
C ALA A 39 1.92 11.67 -6.44
N LEU A 40 2.96 10.97 -6.00
CA LEU A 40 3.13 10.56 -4.60
C LEU A 40 3.35 11.77 -3.69
N LEU A 41 4.07 12.79 -4.13
CA LEU A 41 4.21 14.04 -3.36
C LEU A 41 2.85 14.73 -3.18
N GLY A 42 2.07 14.87 -4.26
CA GLY A 42 0.73 15.45 -4.20
C GLY A 42 -0.21 14.66 -3.29
N ALA A 43 -0.24 13.33 -3.44
CA ALA A 43 -1.03 12.45 -2.59
C ALA A 43 -0.58 12.50 -1.12
N GLY A 44 0.73 12.56 -0.87
CA GLY A 44 1.31 12.67 0.47
C GLY A 44 0.92 13.96 1.17
N ILE A 45 0.93 15.10 0.46
CA ILE A 45 0.47 16.39 0.99
C ILE A 45 -1.04 16.32 1.33
N ASN A 46 -1.85 15.75 0.43
CA ASN A 46 -3.29 15.60 0.69
C ASN A 46 -3.57 14.73 1.93
N ALA A 47 -2.92 13.56 2.02
CA ALA A 47 -3.05 12.66 3.15
C ALA A 47 -2.60 13.32 4.46
N TYR A 48 -1.50 14.08 4.43
CA TYR A 48 -1.04 14.84 5.59
C TYR A 48 -2.08 15.86 6.06
N ASN A 49 -2.66 16.64 5.14
CA ASN A 49 -3.68 17.62 5.49
C ASN A 49 -4.93 16.97 6.10
N LEU A 50 -5.40 15.86 5.52
CA LEU A 50 -6.51 15.09 6.07
C LEU A 50 -6.18 14.53 7.45
N TYR A 51 -4.97 14.03 7.66
CA TYR A 51 -4.52 13.56 8.96
C TYR A 51 -4.53 14.67 10.01
N GLN A 52 -3.99 15.86 9.70
CA GLN A 52 -4.01 17.00 10.63
C GLN A 52 -5.44 17.42 10.99
N HIS A 53 -6.35 17.46 10.02
CA HIS A 53 -7.76 17.75 10.26
C HIS A 53 -8.42 16.70 11.15
N HIS A 54 -8.14 15.41 10.90
CA HIS A 54 -8.64 14.32 11.74
C HIS A 54 -8.12 14.42 13.17
N GLN A 55 -6.83 14.72 13.36
CA GLN A 55 -6.25 14.92 14.70
C GLN A 55 -6.91 16.10 15.42
N GLN A 56 -7.23 17.18 14.72
CA GLN A 56 -7.94 18.31 15.31
C GLN A 56 -9.37 17.94 15.69
N HIS A 57 -10.11 17.28 14.80
CA HIS A 57 -11.47 16.82 15.06
C HIS A 57 -11.55 15.88 16.28
N VAL A 58 -10.59 14.96 16.43
CA VAL A 58 -10.53 14.05 17.59
C VAL A 58 -10.29 14.82 18.91
N LYS A 59 -9.55 15.92 18.89
CA LYS A 59 -9.35 16.77 20.09
C LYS A 59 -10.60 17.55 20.46
N GLU A 60 -11.34 18.03 19.48
CA GLU A 60 -12.60 18.77 19.67
C GLU A 60 -13.75 17.86 20.08
N HIS A 61 -13.73 16.61 19.60
CA HIS A 61 -14.73 15.58 19.85
C HIS A 61 -14.08 14.32 20.43
N PRO A 62 -13.70 14.32 21.72
CA PRO A 62 -13.14 13.14 22.36
C PRO A 62 -14.13 11.97 22.25
N HIS A 63 -13.61 10.79 21.96
CA HIS A 63 -14.45 9.60 21.78
C HIS A 63 -15.02 9.13 23.11
N GLU A 64 -16.34 8.97 23.14
CA GLU A 64 -17.05 8.27 24.21
C GLU A 64 -17.35 6.84 23.75
N PHE A 65 -16.82 5.85 24.46
CA PHE A 65 -17.06 4.45 24.15
C PHE A 65 -18.43 4.01 24.69
N VAL A 66 -19.46 4.08 23.84
CA VAL A 66 -20.77 3.49 24.15
C VAL A 66 -20.72 2.01 23.77
N ASN A 67 -20.91 1.10 24.72
CA ASN A 67 -20.85 -0.34 24.44
C ASN A 67 -22.23 -0.88 24.03
N TYR A 68 -22.44 -1.04 22.72
CA TYR A 68 -23.62 -1.72 22.18
C TYR A 68 -23.37 -3.23 22.07
N GLU A 69 -24.41 -4.04 22.28
CA GLU A 69 -24.31 -5.51 22.31
C GLU A 69 -23.69 -6.14 21.05
N TYR A 70 -23.85 -5.48 19.90
CA TYR A 70 -23.29 -5.93 18.63
C TYR A 70 -21.84 -5.48 18.40
N MET A 71 -21.32 -4.54 19.18
CA MET A 71 -19.95 -4.06 19.08
C MET A 71 -19.03 -4.90 19.95
N ASN A 72 -17.82 -5.17 19.44
CA ASN A 72 -16.84 -6.03 20.11
C ASN A 72 -17.38 -7.40 20.56
N TRP A 73 -18.48 -7.86 19.97
CA TRP A 73 -19.08 -9.15 20.28
C TRP A 73 -18.11 -10.28 19.93
N ARG A 74 -17.97 -11.23 20.86
CA ARG A 74 -17.10 -12.39 20.75
C ARG A 74 -17.80 -13.59 21.38
N VAL A 75 -17.81 -14.72 20.67
CA VAL A 75 -18.24 -16.01 21.25
C VAL A 75 -17.14 -16.61 22.14
N LYS A 76 -15.87 -16.40 21.74
CA LYS A 76 -14.68 -16.89 22.42
C LYS A 76 -13.57 -15.85 22.28
N ASP A 77 -12.79 -15.70 23.34
CA ASP A 77 -11.60 -14.82 23.35
C ASP A 77 -10.51 -15.33 22.40
N TYR A 78 -9.61 -14.43 22.01
CA TYR A 78 -8.44 -14.84 21.24
C TYR A 78 -7.49 -15.66 22.12
N PHE A 79 -6.63 -16.46 21.50
CA PHE A 79 -5.70 -17.32 22.24
C PHE A 79 -4.56 -16.55 22.95
N TRP A 80 -4.46 -15.23 22.74
CA TRP A 80 -3.47 -14.35 23.39
C TRP A 80 -4.08 -13.29 24.31
N GLY A 81 -5.40 -13.21 24.41
CA GLY A 81 -6.09 -12.17 25.18
C GLY A 81 -7.43 -11.73 24.56
N LYS A 82 -8.08 -10.73 25.15
CA LYS A 82 -9.40 -10.26 24.71
C LYS A 82 -9.32 -9.20 23.59
N ASN A 83 -8.27 -8.40 23.63
CA ASN A 83 -8.03 -7.33 22.68
C ASN A 83 -7.43 -7.85 21.35
N SER A 84 -7.71 -7.15 20.25
CA SER A 84 -7.24 -7.53 18.91
C SER A 84 -5.73 -7.34 18.76
N LEU A 85 -5.12 -7.96 17.74
CA LEU A 85 -3.68 -7.86 17.50
C LEU A 85 -3.19 -6.42 17.24
N PHE A 86 -4.04 -5.60 16.62
CA PHE A 86 -3.78 -4.18 16.36
C PHE A 86 -4.62 -3.28 17.27
N PHE A 87 -4.76 -3.67 18.53
CA PHE A 87 -5.48 -2.88 19.53
C PHE A 87 -4.72 -1.59 19.88
N ASN A 88 -5.43 -0.47 19.90
CA ASN A 88 -4.92 0.81 20.36
C ASN A 88 -5.85 1.41 21.41
N PRO A 89 -5.43 1.56 22.68
CA PRO A 89 -6.29 2.07 23.75
C PRO A 89 -6.77 3.50 23.54
N LYS A 90 -6.16 4.27 22.62
CA LYS A 90 -6.60 5.63 22.30
C LYS A 90 -7.85 5.68 21.44
N VAL A 91 -8.17 4.61 20.71
CA VAL A 91 -9.27 4.58 19.71
C VAL A 91 -10.14 3.34 19.81
N ASN A 92 -9.75 2.35 20.61
CA ASN A 92 -10.49 1.11 20.81
C ASN A 92 -10.88 0.97 22.27
N HIS A 93 -12.11 0.50 22.50
CA HIS A 93 -12.61 0.16 23.83
C HIS A 93 -11.87 -1.08 24.36
N ASN A 94 -11.30 -0.98 25.56
CA ASN A 94 -10.61 -2.09 26.19
C ASN A 94 -11.62 -3.18 26.58
N MET A 95 -11.39 -4.42 26.15
CA MET A 95 -12.26 -5.56 26.46
C MET A 95 -11.83 -6.34 27.71
N GLU A 96 -10.71 -5.97 28.32
CA GLU A 96 -10.23 -6.59 29.57
C GLU A 96 -10.78 -5.92 30.83
N GLU A 97 -11.17 -4.66 30.72
CA GLU A 97 -11.91 -3.89 31.73
C GLU A 97 -13.38 -4.31 31.78
#